data_AF-A0AA39U3F7-F1
#
_entry.id   AF-A0AA39U3F7-F1
#
_cell.length_a   1.000
_cell.length_b   1.000
_cell.length_c   1.000
_cell.angle_alpha   90.00
_cell.angle_beta   90.00
_cell.angle_gamma   90.00
#
_symmetry.space_group_name_H-M   'P 1'
#
loop_
_entity.id
_entity.type
_entity.pdbx_description
1 polymer ?
#
loop_
_entity_poly.entity_id
_entity_poly.type
_entity_poly.pdbx_seq_one_letter_code
_entity_poly.pdbx_strand_id
1 'polypeptide(L)'
;MTSSSRANIAGWLTQVPSAIDQQSAPSSSSSSPSTSPSSAYVQSKASRKRKRQADYICSGSRSNDYKARVLDQVHRRALAEIRVKISSNRQQTPNRTLSKQLLETSNENDFRTPSHSSSKSSKPRVPEPKPPKNVHNTRKSLARHGMRLNDDDAFENRCPGFKRMVEDIIKRDRETEMQERSQRAVIKTLHMNETQNEKTLFGKLRPLVIPKGRTIKTTKHDLAGELVSILREYDDDGLEMIEDCQFVKSLVPGKDLTSEEKAMGITDPKPDVTFGLREPEFPDPSLPLPNGIQALLGVAPGMQHAFFVIEHKSIEESIGLAEVQATRDGAVLVKARMLLHQHIQPAGYVRQTGADDSSFVFSCAWIPDYAKIYVHWFEKLESGVELYQMNVLSEYVMRRPEEVKLFRRHVQNIMDWGLLKRKIANDAIYDGLIKMYGQGGSANASVNDAATEIHV
;
A
#
# COMPACT_ATOMS: atom_id res chain seq x y z
N MET A 1 -41.25 30.19 11.19
CA MET A 1 -41.33 29.87 9.76
C MET A 1 -40.16 28.96 9.38
N THR A 2 -40.53 27.79 8.86
CA THR A 2 -39.73 26.73 8.20
C THR A 2 -38.53 26.10 8.92
N SER A 3 -38.86 25.09 9.72
CA SER A 3 -38.08 23.86 9.90
C SER A 3 -38.02 23.05 8.60
N SER A 4 -36.82 22.76 8.08
CA SER A 4 -36.55 21.65 7.15
C SER A 4 -35.04 21.50 6.94
N SER A 5 -34.39 20.59 7.66
CA SER A 5 -33.03 20.12 7.31
C SER A 5 -32.65 18.78 7.96
N ARG A 6 -33.61 17.87 8.21
CA ARG A 6 -33.32 16.53 8.77
C ARG A 6 -33.48 15.37 7.79
N ALA A 7 -33.80 15.63 6.51
CA ALA A 7 -34.13 14.57 5.55
C ALA A 7 -32.97 14.10 4.64
N ASN A 8 -31.77 14.69 4.68
CA ASN A 8 -30.78 14.46 3.61
C ASN A 8 -29.66 13.45 3.89
N ILE A 9 -29.63 12.77 5.04
CA ILE A 9 -28.57 11.79 5.34
C ILE A 9 -28.97 10.36 4.93
N ALA A 10 -30.27 10.02 4.97
CA ALA A 10 -30.75 8.69 4.58
C ALA A 10 -30.70 8.44 3.05
N GLY A 11 -30.80 9.49 2.23
CA GLY A 11 -30.81 9.38 0.76
C GLY A 11 -29.45 9.03 0.13
N TRP A 12 -28.34 9.14 0.88
CA TRP A 12 -27.00 8.84 0.37
C TRP A 12 -26.63 7.37 0.48
N LEU A 13 -27.28 6.61 1.38
CA LEU A 13 -27.01 5.19 1.61
C LEU A 13 -27.64 4.27 0.54
N THR A 14 -28.53 4.78 -0.32
CA THR A 14 -29.27 3.99 -1.31
C THR A 14 -28.76 4.12 -2.75
N GLN A 15 -27.70 4.90 -3.01
CA GLN A 15 -27.18 5.14 -4.37
C GLN A 15 -25.86 4.40 -4.67
N VAL A 16 -25.66 3.20 -4.11
CA VAL A 16 -24.61 2.29 -4.59
C VAL A 16 -25.26 1.29 -5.54
N PRO A 17 -25.00 1.33 -6.86
CA PRO A 17 -25.48 0.30 -7.77
C PRO A 17 -24.79 -1.02 -7.43
N SER A 18 -25.57 -1.97 -6.92
CA SER A 18 -25.19 -3.38 -6.80
C SER A 18 -25.10 -4.00 -8.20
N ALA A 19 -23.93 -3.89 -8.85
CA ALA A 19 -23.62 -4.63 -10.05
C ALA A 19 -22.72 -5.82 -9.69
N ILE A 20 -23.35 -6.94 -9.33
CA ILE A 20 -22.70 -8.25 -9.31
C ILE A 20 -23.50 -9.16 -10.24
N ASP A 21 -22.93 -9.43 -11.42
CA ASP A 21 -23.39 -10.49 -12.31
C ASP A 21 -23.13 -11.85 -11.62
N GLN A 22 -24.19 -12.49 -11.13
CA GLN A 22 -24.16 -13.89 -10.72
C GLN A 22 -24.56 -14.78 -11.90
N GLN A 23 -23.57 -15.44 -12.50
CA GLN A 23 -23.82 -16.62 -13.34
C GLN A 23 -24.20 -17.81 -12.46
N SER A 24 -25.28 -18.49 -12.87
CA SER A 24 -25.98 -19.52 -12.13
C SER A 24 -25.50 -20.94 -12.46
N ALA A 25 -25.48 -21.78 -11.40
CA ALA A 25 -25.76 -23.23 -11.37
C ALA A 25 -24.68 -24.24 -11.88
N PRO A 26 -24.75 -25.55 -11.49
CA PRO A 26 -25.73 -26.20 -10.62
C PRO A 26 -25.15 -26.98 -9.42
N SER A 27 -26.03 -27.18 -8.45
CA SER A 27 -25.93 -28.07 -7.30
C SER A 27 -25.96 -29.55 -7.71
N SER A 28 -25.14 -30.37 -7.06
CA SER A 28 -25.31 -31.82 -7.03
C SER A 28 -25.43 -32.30 -5.59
N SER A 29 -26.56 -32.93 -5.33
CA SER A 29 -26.90 -33.68 -4.13
C SER A 29 -26.13 -35.00 -4.10
N SER A 30 -25.57 -35.35 -2.95
CA SER A 30 -25.37 -36.77 -2.63
C SER A 30 -25.45 -37.01 -1.12
N SER A 31 -26.11 -38.11 -0.83
CA SER A 31 -26.68 -38.59 0.42
C SER A 31 -25.64 -39.20 1.38
N SER A 32 -25.98 -39.16 2.66
CA SER A 32 -25.37 -39.93 3.76
C SER A 32 -25.35 -41.45 3.50
N PRO A 33 -24.57 -42.24 4.26
CA PRO A 33 -25.20 -42.84 5.43
C PRO A 33 -24.35 -42.93 6.69
N SER A 34 -25.11 -43.10 7.77
CA SER A 34 -24.78 -43.40 9.15
C SER A 34 -23.97 -44.69 9.35
N THR A 35 -23.20 -44.73 10.45
CA THR A 35 -23.13 -45.91 11.35
C THR A 35 -22.35 -45.55 12.61
N SER A 36 -23.02 -45.64 13.76
CA SER A 36 -22.40 -45.92 15.06
C SER A 36 -22.35 -47.43 15.25
N PRO A 37 -21.48 -47.94 16.13
CA PRO A 37 -22.08 -48.41 17.39
C PRO A 37 -21.25 -48.12 18.65
N SER A 38 -22.02 -48.09 19.74
CA SER A 38 -21.64 -48.04 21.14
C SER A 38 -21.15 -49.41 21.63
N SER A 39 -20.28 -49.45 22.65
CA SER A 39 -20.53 -50.21 23.91
C SER A 39 -19.26 -50.34 24.76
N ALA A 40 -19.47 -50.14 26.05
CA ALA A 40 -18.54 -50.18 27.17
C ALA A 40 -18.23 -51.60 27.70
N TYR A 41 -17.14 -51.71 28.49
CA TYR A 41 -16.89 -52.49 29.74
C TYR A 41 -15.37 -52.81 29.83
N VAL A 42 -14.65 -53.03 30.93
CA VAL A 42 -14.71 -52.78 32.39
C VAL A 42 -13.30 -53.16 32.94
N GLN A 43 -12.84 -52.44 33.97
CA GLN A 43 -11.89 -52.76 35.05
C GLN A 43 -10.94 -54.00 34.97
N SER A 44 -9.65 -53.85 35.29
CA SER A 44 -9.12 -53.94 36.68
C SER A 44 -7.59 -54.13 36.81
N LYS A 45 -7.04 -53.47 37.85
CA LYS A 45 -5.96 -53.85 38.79
C LYS A 45 -4.51 -54.17 38.33
N ALA A 46 -3.64 -53.18 38.61
CA ALA A 46 -2.47 -53.21 39.51
C ALA A 46 -1.42 -54.35 39.46
N SER A 47 -0.12 -54.00 39.29
CA SER A 47 0.95 -54.14 40.32
C SER A 47 2.39 -53.88 39.82
N ARG A 48 3.08 -52.94 40.53
CA ARG A 48 4.50 -52.96 41.01
C ARG A 48 5.72 -52.66 40.09
N LYS A 49 6.32 -51.51 40.44
CA LYS A 49 7.71 -51.22 40.91
C LYS A 49 8.87 -50.86 39.93
N ARG A 50 9.24 -49.56 40.05
CA ARG A 50 10.58 -48.94 40.26
C ARG A 50 11.62 -48.93 39.12
N LYS A 51 11.91 -47.74 38.56
CA LYS A 51 13.10 -46.88 38.88
C LYS A 51 13.16 -45.59 38.00
N ARG A 52 13.21 -44.42 38.69
CA ARG A 52 13.94 -43.14 38.42
C ARG A 52 13.99 -42.58 36.98
N GLN A 53 13.36 -41.42 36.71
CA GLN A 53 13.92 -40.03 36.78
C GLN A 53 14.35 -39.57 35.36
N ALA A 54 13.88 -38.51 34.70
CA ALA A 54 13.20 -37.27 35.08
C ALA A 54 12.27 -36.75 33.94
N ASP A 55 11.22 -36.03 34.33
CA ASP A 55 10.29 -35.29 33.47
C ASP A 55 10.85 -33.91 33.07
N TYR A 56 10.56 -33.45 31.84
CA TYR A 56 9.76 -32.23 31.63
C TYR A 56 9.11 -32.23 30.24
N ILE A 57 7.88 -31.75 30.22
CA ILE A 57 6.85 -31.88 29.20
C ILE A 57 7.09 -30.91 28.03
N CYS A 58 7.04 -31.41 26.78
CA CYS A 58 6.80 -30.59 25.59
C CYS A 58 5.86 -31.34 24.64
N SER A 59 4.58 -31.38 24.98
CA SER A 59 3.51 -31.88 24.11
C SER A 59 2.64 -30.71 23.65
N GLY A 60 3.03 -30.07 22.55
CA GLY A 60 2.30 -28.92 22.02
C GLY A 60 2.84 -28.36 20.71
N SER A 61 3.21 -29.20 19.72
CA SER A 61 3.54 -28.68 18.37
C SER A 61 3.42 -29.71 17.25
N ARG A 62 2.37 -30.55 17.25
CA ARG A 62 2.08 -31.44 16.10
C ARG A 62 1.04 -30.88 15.13
N SER A 63 0.22 -29.91 15.56
CA SER A 63 -0.83 -29.31 14.72
C SER A 63 -0.30 -28.31 13.69
N ASN A 64 0.69 -27.50 14.05
CA ASN A 64 1.26 -26.49 13.15
C ASN A 64 2.12 -27.11 12.05
N ASP A 65 2.78 -28.23 12.35
CA ASP A 65 3.63 -28.96 11.40
C ASP A 65 2.82 -29.64 10.29
N TYR A 66 1.56 -30.02 10.58
CA TYR A 66 0.64 -30.57 9.58
C TYR A 66 0.11 -29.48 8.65
N LYS A 67 -0.31 -28.33 9.19
CA LYS A 67 -0.78 -27.19 8.38
C LYS A 67 0.30 -26.66 7.44
N ALA A 68 1.54 -26.56 7.90
CA ALA A 68 2.68 -26.15 7.07
C ALA A 68 2.92 -27.12 5.90
N ARG A 69 2.82 -28.44 6.14
CA ARG A 69 2.98 -29.45 5.07
C ARG A 69 1.84 -29.43 4.05
N VAL A 70 0.61 -29.18 4.49
CA VAL A 70 -0.55 -29.07 3.58
C VAL A 70 -0.43 -27.83 2.69
N LEU A 71 -0.05 -26.67 3.27
CA LEU A 71 0.15 -25.44 2.50
C LEU A 71 1.29 -25.56 1.48
N ASP A 72 2.41 -26.18 1.87
CA ASP A 72 3.52 -26.43 0.96
C ASP A 72 3.14 -27.40 -0.18
N GLN A 73 2.32 -28.42 0.11
CA GLN A 73 1.81 -29.33 -0.92
C GLN A 73 0.86 -28.65 -1.91
N VAL A 74 0.00 -27.74 -1.44
CA VAL A 74 -0.89 -26.93 -2.30
C VAL A 74 -0.06 -25.99 -3.18
N HIS A 75 0.96 -25.33 -2.61
CA HIS A 75 1.85 -24.44 -3.35
C HIS A 75 2.62 -25.18 -4.45
N ARG A 76 3.15 -26.37 -4.16
CA ARG A 76 3.83 -27.21 -5.17
C ARG A 76 2.91 -27.65 -6.31
N ARG A 77 1.63 -27.95 -6.03
CA ARG A 77 0.64 -28.27 -7.08
C ARG A 77 0.32 -27.06 -7.96
N ALA A 78 0.12 -25.88 -7.37
CA ALA A 78 -0.12 -24.65 -8.11
C ALA A 78 1.06 -24.31 -9.05
N LEU A 79 2.30 -24.45 -8.58
CA LEU A 79 3.49 -24.22 -9.41
C LEU A 79 3.64 -25.26 -10.54
N ALA A 80 3.24 -26.51 -10.31
CA ALA A 80 3.24 -27.54 -11.34
C ALA A 80 2.22 -27.23 -12.46
N GLU A 81 1.01 -26.77 -12.10
CA GLU A 81 -0.01 -26.36 -13.07
C GLU A 81 0.42 -25.14 -13.90
N ILE A 82 1.08 -24.16 -13.28
CA ILE A 82 1.64 -22.99 -13.97
C ILE A 82 2.73 -23.43 -14.98
N ARG A 83 3.62 -24.36 -14.59
CA ARG A 83 4.64 -24.88 -15.50
C ARG A 83 4.04 -25.62 -16.70
N VAL A 84 2.98 -26.39 -16.51
CA VAL A 84 2.26 -27.06 -17.61
C VAL A 84 1.64 -26.02 -18.55
N LYS A 85 0.99 -24.98 -18.02
CA LYS A 85 0.39 -23.89 -18.82
C LYS A 85 1.43 -23.06 -19.60
N ILE A 86 2.61 -22.82 -19.03
CA ILE A 86 3.71 -22.12 -19.73
C ILE A 86 4.29 -23.00 -20.84
N SER A 87 4.37 -24.31 -20.62
CA SER A 87 4.89 -25.28 -21.60
C SER A 87 3.93 -25.44 -22.80
N SER A 88 2.61 -25.39 -22.57
CA SER A 88 1.61 -25.45 -23.65
C SER A 88 1.54 -24.18 -24.50
N ASN A 89 1.96 -23.02 -23.97
CA ASN A 89 1.94 -21.75 -24.71
C ASN A 89 3.20 -21.49 -25.55
N ARG A 90 4.19 -22.39 -25.52
CA ARG A 90 5.50 -22.16 -26.18
C ARG A 90 5.57 -22.67 -27.63
N GLN A 91 4.46 -23.11 -28.23
CA GLN A 91 4.44 -23.66 -29.60
C GLN A 91 4.05 -22.69 -30.71
N GLN A 92 3.84 -21.39 -30.46
CA GLN A 92 3.51 -20.45 -31.54
C GLN A 92 4.19 -19.09 -31.37
N THR A 93 5.44 -18.97 -31.83
CA THR A 93 5.98 -17.69 -32.30
C THR A 93 6.86 -17.92 -33.54
N PRO A 94 6.59 -17.24 -34.68
CA PRO A 94 7.42 -17.34 -35.86
C PRO A 94 8.70 -16.49 -35.71
N ASN A 95 9.82 -17.08 -36.13
CA ASN A 95 11.13 -16.43 -36.22
C ASN A 95 11.07 -15.16 -37.08
N ARG A 96 11.49 -14.02 -36.52
CA ARG A 96 11.70 -12.78 -37.27
C ARG A 96 13.20 -12.49 -37.37
N THR A 97 13.74 -12.74 -38.56
CA THR A 97 15.12 -12.48 -38.97
C THR A 97 15.38 -10.97 -38.99
N LEU A 98 16.36 -10.49 -38.23
CA LEU A 98 16.83 -9.11 -38.27
C LEU A 98 18.05 -9.02 -39.20
N SER A 99 17.90 -8.24 -40.28
CA SER A 99 18.93 -7.95 -41.26
C SER A 99 19.99 -7.01 -40.69
N LYS A 100 21.25 -7.40 -40.87
CA LYS A 100 22.44 -6.56 -40.73
C LYS A 100 22.49 -5.55 -41.87
N GLN A 101 22.64 -4.26 -41.58
CA GLN A 101 23.31 -3.28 -42.45
C GLN A 101 23.41 -1.93 -41.72
N LEU A 102 24.60 -1.57 -41.28
CA LEU A 102 25.35 -0.38 -41.70
C LEU A 102 26.55 -0.18 -40.77
N LEU A 103 27.73 -0.31 -41.37
CA LEU A 103 29.05 0.01 -40.81
C LEU A 103 29.78 0.80 -41.92
N GLU A 104 30.73 1.63 -41.49
CA GLU A 104 31.59 2.55 -42.28
C GLU A 104 30.95 3.94 -42.48
N THR A 105 31.56 5.04 -42.02
CA THR A 105 32.93 5.47 -42.34
C THR A 105 33.71 6.16 -41.21
N SER A 106 35.02 5.89 -41.23
CA SER A 106 36.23 6.52 -40.69
C SER A 106 36.25 8.03 -40.35
N ASN A 107 37.00 8.40 -39.29
CA ASN A 107 38.30 9.09 -39.45
C ASN A 107 39.10 9.19 -38.13
N GLU A 108 40.40 8.90 -38.25
CA GLU A 108 41.46 9.03 -37.25
C GLU A 108 42.08 10.44 -37.20
N ASN A 109 42.90 10.66 -36.16
CA ASN A 109 43.83 11.75 -35.85
C ASN A 109 43.18 12.92 -35.07
N ASP A 110 43.62 13.30 -33.86
CA ASP A 110 44.99 13.56 -33.45
C ASP A 110 45.18 13.60 -31.91
N PHE A 111 46.37 13.22 -31.47
CA PHE A 111 46.91 13.40 -30.12
C PHE A 111 47.25 14.87 -29.84
N ARG A 112 46.83 15.42 -28.69
CA ARG A 112 47.59 16.44 -27.90
C ARG A 112 46.91 16.74 -26.56
N THR A 113 47.60 16.43 -25.47
CA THR A 113 47.57 17.12 -24.16
C THR A 113 48.96 17.76 -23.96
N PRO A 114 49.21 18.69 -23.02
CA PRO A 114 48.37 19.16 -21.90
C PRO A 114 48.37 20.70 -21.65
N SER A 115 47.44 21.20 -20.84
CA SER A 115 47.74 22.30 -19.90
C SER A 115 46.64 22.47 -18.86
N HIS A 116 47.07 22.48 -17.59
CA HIS A 116 46.27 22.79 -16.40
C HIS A 116 45.61 24.17 -16.48
N SER A 117 44.29 24.21 -16.28
CA SER A 117 43.61 25.39 -15.75
C SER A 117 42.51 24.96 -14.79
N SER A 118 42.62 25.47 -13.57
CA SER A 118 41.69 25.29 -12.46
C SER A 118 40.34 25.93 -12.78
N SER A 119 39.45 25.16 -13.40
CA SER A 119 38.07 25.54 -13.64
C SER A 119 37.19 24.95 -12.54
N LYS A 120 36.45 25.83 -11.87
CA LYS A 120 35.41 25.48 -10.88
C LYS A 120 34.48 24.45 -11.50
N SER A 121 34.43 23.26 -10.90
CA SER A 121 33.55 22.15 -11.27
C SER A 121 32.09 22.54 -11.05
N SER A 122 31.49 23.19 -12.04
CA SER A 122 30.04 23.16 -12.22
C SER A 122 29.70 21.73 -12.68
N LYS A 123 29.23 20.89 -11.74
CA LYS A 123 28.70 19.57 -12.08
C LYS A 123 27.71 19.73 -13.25
N PRO A 124 27.86 19.00 -14.36
CA PRO A 124 26.91 19.09 -15.46
C PRO A 124 25.52 18.73 -14.94
N ARG A 125 24.62 19.72 -14.92
CA ARG A 125 23.22 19.52 -14.60
C ARG A 125 22.64 18.73 -15.77
N VAL A 126 22.48 17.42 -15.58
CA VAL A 126 21.77 16.56 -16.53
C VAL A 126 20.41 17.22 -16.78
N PRO A 127 20.09 17.64 -18.02
CA PRO A 127 18.81 18.27 -18.31
C PRO A 127 17.68 17.31 -17.95
N GLU A 128 16.72 17.77 -17.16
CA GLU A 128 15.53 16.97 -16.89
C GLU A 128 14.82 16.65 -18.22
N PRO A 129 14.42 15.40 -18.46
CA PRO A 129 13.64 15.05 -19.63
C PRO A 129 12.38 15.91 -19.66
N LYS A 130 12.13 16.63 -20.76
CA LYS A 130 10.89 17.39 -20.92
C LYS A 130 9.71 16.42 -20.81
N PRO A 131 8.69 16.70 -19.99
CA PRO A 131 7.57 15.79 -19.83
C PRO A 131 6.86 15.60 -21.18
N PRO A 132 6.33 14.40 -21.46
CA PRO A 132 5.49 14.16 -22.63
C PRO A 132 4.36 15.20 -22.67
N LYS A 133 3.99 15.67 -23.86
CA LYS A 133 2.90 16.67 -24.05
C LYS A 133 1.61 16.28 -23.32
N ASN A 134 1.37 14.98 -23.13
CA ASN A 134 0.20 14.48 -22.42
C ASN A 134 0.25 14.71 -20.91
N VAL A 135 1.41 14.71 -20.25
CA VAL A 135 1.49 14.83 -18.77
C VAL A 135 0.93 16.16 -18.28
N HIS A 136 1.20 17.26 -18.99
CA HIS A 136 0.64 18.57 -18.63
C HIS A 136 -0.88 18.61 -18.72
N ASN A 137 -1.43 18.04 -19.80
CA ASN A 137 -2.88 17.95 -19.99
C ASN A 137 -3.52 17.03 -18.95
N THR A 138 -2.83 15.94 -18.60
CA THR A 138 -3.24 15.03 -17.54
C THR A 138 -3.28 15.72 -16.19
N ARG A 139 -2.24 16.47 -15.80
CA ARG A 139 -2.25 17.25 -14.55
C ARG A 139 -3.38 18.28 -14.51
N LYS A 140 -3.66 18.96 -15.63
CA LYS A 140 -4.82 19.86 -15.74
C LYS A 140 -6.14 19.12 -15.58
N SER A 141 -6.28 17.93 -16.16
CA SER A 141 -7.46 17.08 -15.97
C SER A 141 -7.62 16.67 -14.50
N LEU A 142 -6.56 16.19 -13.84
CA LEU A 142 -6.58 15.84 -12.42
C LEU A 142 -7.00 17.03 -11.54
N ALA A 143 -6.53 18.24 -11.86
CA ALA A 143 -6.92 19.45 -11.16
C ALA A 143 -8.43 19.77 -11.26
N ARG A 144 -9.11 19.40 -12.36
CA ARG A 144 -10.57 19.52 -12.48
C ARG A 144 -11.32 18.56 -11.56
N HIS A 145 -10.67 17.46 -11.17
CA HIS A 145 -11.18 16.49 -10.20
C HIS A 145 -10.73 16.80 -8.76
N GLY A 146 -10.21 18.01 -8.51
CA GLY A 146 -9.78 18.46 -7.18
C GLY A 146 -8.40 17.94 -6.75
N MET A 147 -7.69 17.19 -7.60
CA MET A 147 -6.35 16.69 -7.31
C MET A 147 -5.29 17.72 -7.72
N ARG A 148 -4.56 18.27 -6.74
CA ARG A 148 -3.58 19.34 -6.94
C ARG A 148 -2.19 18.82 -6.66
N LEU A 149 -1.28 19.06 -7.61
CA LEU A 149 0.12 18.64 -7.54
C LEU A 149 1.01 19.87 -7.36
N ASN A 150 1.89 19.81 -6.36
CA ASN A 150 2.91 20.81 -6.04
C ASN A 150 2.32 22.22 -5.81
N ASP A 151 1.25 22.29 -5.02
CA ASP A 151 0.76 23.56 -4.47
C ASP A 151 1.65 23.96 -3.28
N ASP A 152 2.83 24.51 -3.59
CA ASP A 152 3.82 24.91 -2.58
C ASP A 152 3.23 25.94 -1.61
N ASP A 153 2.34 26.82 -2.05
CA ASP A 153 1.65 27.74 -1.16
C ASP A 153 0.79 27.01 -0.12
N ALA A 154 0.07 25.95 -0.52
CA ALA A 154 -0.65 25.09 0.42
C ALA A 154 0.26 24.51 1.48
N PHE A 155 1.39 23.94 1.04
CA PHE A 155 2.26 23.18 1.90
C PHE A 155 3.12 24.07 2.81
N GLU A 156 3.64 25.16 2.27
CA GLU A 156 4.53 26.08 2.96
C GLU A 156 3.76 27.06 3.86
N ASN A 157 2.71 27.67 3.32
CA ASN A 157 2.07 28.83 3.96
C ASN A 157 0.76 28.46 4.66
N ARG A 158 -0.07 27.61 4.06
CA ARG A 158 -1.39 27.27 4.65
C ARG A 158 -1.29 26.24 5.76
N CYS A 159 -0.27 25.37 5.76
CA CYS A 159 -0.16 24.26 6.72
C CYS A 159 1.27 24.06 7.28
N PRO A 160 1.92 25.08 7.87
CA PRO A 160 3.32 24.99 8.31
C PRO A 160 3.55 24.00 9.47
N GLY A 161 2.53 23.70 10.28
CA GLY A 161 2.59 22.65 11.30
C GLY A 161 2.64 21.26 10.67
N PHE A 162 1.77 21.03 9.70
CA PHE A 162 1.71 19.79 8.92
C PHE A 162 3.02 19.51 8.18
N LYS A 163 3.56 20.51 7.49
CA LYS A 163 4.87 20.40 6.82
C LYS A 163 5.96 19.92 7.77
N ARG A 164 6.13 20.60 8.92
CA ARG A 164 7.15 20.23 9.91
C ARG A 164 6.97 18.80 10.39
N MET A 165 5.74 18.39 10.71
CA MET A 165 5.44 17.02 11.12
C MET A 165 5.85 15.99 10.06
N VAL A 166 5.54 16.26 8.79
CA VAL A 166 5.85 15.34 7.68
C VAL A 166 7.35 15.29 7.40
N GLU A 167 8.03 16.43 7.44
CA GLU A 167 9.49 16.49 7.31
C GLU A 167 10.20 15.76 8.46
N ASP A 168 9.71 15.91 9.70
CA ASP A 168 10.21 15.19 10.88
C ASP A 168 10.05 13.68 10.73
N ILE A 169 8.99 13.20 10.08
CA ILE A 169 8.82 11.77 9.77
C ILE A 169 9.95 11.31 8.86
N ILE A 170 10.13 11.93 7.70
CA ILE A 170 11.03 11.40 6.66
C ILE A 170 12.51 11.69 6.95
N LYS A 171 12.84 12.83 7.58
CA LYS A 171 14.22 13.27 7.85
C LYS A 171 14.77 12.72 9.17
N ARG A 172 13.98 11.97 9.94
CA ARG A 172 14.42 11.37 11.21
C ARG A 172 15.70 10.57 11.03
N ASP A 173 16.71 10.86 11.85
CA ASP A 173 17.94 10.09 11.86
C ASP A 173 17.69 8.65 12.33
N ARG A 174 18.43 7.73 11.73
CA ARG A 174 18.38 6.29 12.06
C ARG A 174 19.73 5.86 12.58
N GLU A 175 19.71 4.98 13.58
CA GLU A 175 20.93 4.37 14.12
C GLU A 175 21.61 3.47 13.09
N THR A 176 20.81 2.78 12.26
CA THR A 176 21.32 1.92 11.21
C THR A 176 21.23 2.60 9.86
N GLU A 177 22.39 2.83 9.27
CA GLU A 177 22.52 3.33 7.92
C GLU A 177 22.76 2.21 6.90
N MET A 178 22.39 2.48 5.65
CA MET A 178 22.69 1.58 4.53
C MET A 178 24.21 1.48 4.34
N GLN A 179 24.73 0.27 4.50
CA GLN A 179 26.14 -0.03 4.30
C GLN A 179 26.57 0.23 2.85
N GLU A 180 27.81 0.66 2.66
CA GLU A 180 28.36 1.02 1.33
C GLU A 180 28.24 -0.15 0.33
N ARG A 181 28.49 -1.39 0.78
CA ARG A 181 28.32 -2.60 -0.04
C ARG A 181 26.90 -2.74 -0.60
N SER A 182 25.89 -2.36 0.18
CA SER A 182 24.48 -2.42 -0.23
C SER A 182 24.18 -1.32 -1.24
N GLN A 183 24.74 -0.11 -1.06
CA GLN A 183 24.62 0.98 -2.03
C GLN A 183 25.20 0.56 -3.38
N ARG A 184 26.43 0.02 -3.38
CA ARG A 184 27.08 -0.53 -4.59
C ARG A 184 26.25 -1.64 -5.24
N ALA A 185 25.57 -2.48 -4.45
CA ALA A 185 24.69 -3.52 -4.97
C ALA A 185 23.46 -2.94 -5.71
N VAL A 186 22.88 -1.84 -5.22
CA VAL A 186 21.79 -1.13 -5.92
C VAL A 186 22.30 -0.58 -7.25
N ILE A 187 23.40 0.17 -7.24
CA ILE A 187 23.97 0.77 -8.47
C ILE A 187 24.34 -0.31 -9.49
N LYS A 188 24.97 -1.39 -9.05
CA LYS A 188 25.28 -2.54 -9.90
C LYS A 188 24.02 -3.16 -10.49
N THR A 189 22.96 -3.33 -9.68
CA THR A 189 21.69 -3.89 -10.14
C THR A 189 21.00 -2.99 -11.14
N LEU A 190 21.03 -1.67 -10.94
CA LEU A 190 20.53 -0.69 -11.92
C LEU A 190 21.25 -0.87 -13.26
N HIS A 191 22.57 -0.83 -13.27
CA HIS A 191 23.37 -0.92 -14.50
C HIS A 191 23.20 -2.26 -15.22
N MET A 192 23.18 -3.39 -14.48
CA MET A 192 23.07 -4.72 -15.08
C MET A 192 21.70 -5.04 -15.67
N ASN A 193 20.66 -4.29 -15.27
CA ASN A 193 19.28 -4.61 -15.63
C ASN A 193 18.56 -3.41 -16.28
N GLU A 194 19.31 -2.39 -16.73
CA GLU A 194 18.78 -1.18 -17.40
C GLU A 194 17.94 -1.52 -18.64
N THR A 195 18.25 -2.62 -19.32
CA THR A 195 17.54 -3.10 -20.51
C THR A 195 16.43 -4.11 -20.23
N GLN A 196 16.22 -4.48 -18.95
CA GLN A 196 15.16 -5.43 -18.60
C GLN A 196 13.83 -4.72 -18.47
N ASN A 197 12.74 -5.48 -18.62
CA ASN A 197 11.41 -4.95 -18.35
C ASN A 197 11.31 -4.47 -16.89
N GLU A 198 10.49 -3.44 -16.71
CA GLU A 198 10.22 -2.76 -15.45
C GLU A 198 9.97 -3.72 -14.27
N LYS A 199 9.02 -4.65 -14.41
CA LYS A 199 8.67 -5.61 -13.35
C LYS A 199 9.88 -6.44 -12.88
N THR A 200 10.74 -6.84 -13.81
CA THR A 200 11.95 -7.62 -13.49
C THR A 200 13.00 -6.75 -12.79
N LEU A 201 13.20 -5.53 -13.27
CA LEU A 201 14.15 -4.59 -12.70
C LEU A 201 13.75 -4.21 -11.27
N PHE A 202 12.50 -3.78 -11.05
CA PHE A 202 12.03 -3.40 -9.71
C PHE A 202 11.90 -4.59 -8.77
N GLY A 203 11.57 -5.79 -9.26
CA GLY A 203 11.64 -7.01 -8.46
C GLY A 203 13.03 -7.30 -7.87
N LYS A 204 14.10 -6.88 -8.58
CA LYS A 204 15.49 -6.99 -8.11
C LYS A 204 15.94 -5.81 -7.26
N LEU A 205 15.54 -4.58 -7.62
CA LEU A 205 15.94 -3.36 -6.90
C LEU A 205 15.23 -3.21 -5.56
N ARG A 206 13.93 -3.48 -5.52
CA ARG A 206 13.08 -3.26 -4.33
C ARG A 206 13.66 -3.89 -3.07
N PRO A 207 14.05 -5.19 -3.00
CA PRO A 207 14.61 -5.76 -1.77
C PRO A 207 15.96 -5.15 -1.36
N LEU A 208 16.68 -4.49 -2.27
CA LEU A 208 17.94 -3.80 -1.97
C LEU A 208 17.70 -2.39 -1.41
N VAL A 209 16.57 -1.76 -1.73
CA VAL A 209 16.23 -0.40 -1.29
C VAL A 209 15.28 -0.43 -0.10
N ILE A 210 14.29 -1.31 -0.13
CA ILE A 210 13.27 -1.51 0.91
C ILE A 210 13.65 -2.79 1.68
N PRO A 211 14.25 -2.69 2.88
CA PRO A 211 14.57 -3.88 3.65
C PRO A 211 13.31 -4.59 4.13
N LYS A 212 13.45 -5.90 4.34
CA LYS A 212 12.39 -6.74 4.93
C LYS A 212 12.11 -6.43 6.41
N GLY A 213 12.98 -5.68 7.07
CA GLY A 213 12.86 -5.43 8.50
C GLY A 213 13.61 -4.20 8.97
N ARG A 214 13.49 -3.95 10.27
CA ARG A 214 14.07 -2.82 10.99
C ARG A 214 14.82 -3.28 12.22
N THR A 215 15.84 -2.52 12.60
CA THR A 215 16.52 -2.73 13.86
C THR A 215 15.72 -2.06 14.98
N ILE A 216 15.35 -2.83 16.00
CA ILE A 216 14.69 -2.33 17.21
C ILE A 216 15.57 -2.60 18.43
N LYS A 217 15.54 -1.68 19.40
CA LYS A 217 16.13 -1.89 20.71
C LYS A 217 15.11 -2.59 21.60
N THR A 218 15.49 -3.74 22.13
CA THR A 218 14.68 -4.49 23.10
C THR A 218 15.49 -4.75 24.36
N THR A 219 14.82 -4.80 25.51
CA THR A 219 15.44 -5.15 26.79
C THR A 219 15.53 -6.67 26.89
N LYS A 220 16.73 -7.23 27.04
CA LYS A 220 16.86 -8.66 27.33
C LYS A 220 16.47 -8.92 28.78
N HIS A 221 15.42 -9.72 28.98
CA HIS A 221 14.96 -10.11 30.33
C HIS A 221 16.03 -10.87 31.13
N ASP A 222 16.97 -11.55 30.46
CA ASP A 222 17.98 -12.40 31.11
C ASP A 222 19.28 -11.66 31.46
N LEU A 223 19.46 -10.41 31.02
CA LEU A 223 20.70 -9.65 31.18
C LEU A 223 20.43 -8.26 31.75
N ALA A 224 20.03 -8.20 33.02
CA ALA A 224 20.03 -6.98 33.86
C ALA A 224 19.48 -5.69 33.21
N GLY A 225 18.56 -5.78 32.26
CA GLY A 225 18.01 -4.62 31.57
C GLY A 225 18.85 -4.05 30.41
N GLU A 226 19.86 -4.75 29.90
CA GLU A 226 20.67 -4.29 28.76
C GLU A 226 19.82 -4.21 27.48
N LEU A 227 19.92 -3.06 26.79
CA LEU A 227 19.27 -2.84 25.51
C LEU A 227 20.07 -3.52 24.40
N VAL A 228 19.47 -4.52 23.77
CA VAL A 228 20.04 -5.21 22.61
C VAL A 228 19.29 -4.81 21.35
N SER A 229 20.04 -4.46 20.32
CA SER A 229 19.51 -4.22 18.98
C SER A 229 19.25 -5.54 18.26
N ILE A 230 17.98 -5.82 17.94
CA ILE A 230 17.58 -6.99 17.16
C ILE A 230 16.99 -6.56 15.82
N LEU A 231 17.20 -7.36 14.78
CA LEU A 231 16.50 -7.19 13.51
C LEU A 231 15.11 -7.82 13.65
N ARG A 232 14.07 -7.02 13.45
CA ARG A 232 12.68 -7.47 13.41
C ARG A 232 12.13 -7.29 12.00
N GLU A 233 11.53 -8.34 11.44
CA GLU A 233 10.91 -8.24 10.11
C GLU A 233 9.64 -7.38 10.20
N TYR A 234 9.34 -6.64 9.13
CA TYR A 234 8.18 -5.77 9.09
C TYR A 234 6.87 -6.59 9.12
N ASP A 235 6.89 -7.78 8.53
CA ASP A 235 5.76 -8.72 8.53
C ASP A 235 5.38 -9.19 9.95
N ASP A 236 6.36 -9.26 10.88
CA ASP A 236 6.17 -9.59 12.29
C ASP A 236 5.52 -8.45 13.10
N ASP A 237 5.57 -7.22 12.57
CA ASP A 237 4.91 -6.04 13.13
C ASP A 237 3.52 -5.79 12.50
N GLY A 238 3.11 -6.66 11.57
CA GLY A 238 1.86 -6.55 10.84
C GLY A 238 1.90 -5.56 9.69
N LEU A 239 3.09 -5.20 9.17
CA LEU A 239 3.17 -4.55 7.86
C LEU A 239 2.76 -5.55 6.79
N GLU A 240 2.03 -5.07 5.80
CA GLU A 240 1.70 -5.83 4.60
C GLU A 240 2.08 -5.06 3.36
N MET A 241 2.53 -5.80 2.34
CA MET A 241 2.89 -5.28 1.03
C MET A 241 2.09 -6.05 -0.02
N ILE A 242 1.25 -5.36 -0.78
CA ILE A 242 0.48 -5.93 -1.89
C ILE A 242 1.00 -5.34 -3.20
N GLU A 243 1.33 -6.20 -4.15
CA GLU A 243 1.67 -5.81 -5.52
C GLU A 243 0.41 -5.70 -6.38
N ASP A 244 0.43 -4.82 -7.39
CA ASP A 244 -0.62 -4.75 -8.41
C ASP A 244 -2.04 -4.53 -7.81
N CYS A 245 -2.15 -3.78 -6.71
CA CYS A 245 -3.38 -3.66 -5.93
C CYS A 245 -4.44 -2.83 -6.68
N GLN A 246 -5.65 -3.38 -6.86
CA GLN A 246 -6.76 -2.62 -7.45
C GLN A 246 -7.55 -1.91 -6.36
N PHE A 247 -7.58 -0.59 -6.42
CA PHE A 247 -8.34 0.18 -5.45
C PHE A 247 -9.83 0.23 -5.74
N VAL A 248 -10.62 0.44 -4.69
CA VAL A 248 -12.08 0.57 -4.78
C VAL A 248 -12.46 1.82 -5.58
N LYS A 249 -13.13 1.63 -6.73
CA LYS A 249 -13.44 2.71 -7.68
C LYS A 249 -14.29 3.84 -7.10
N SER A 250 -15.21 3.55 -6.18
CA SER A 250 -16.06 4.58 -5.55
C SER A 250 -15.26 5.58 -4.68
N LEU A 251 -14.03 5.21 -4.31
CA LEU A 251 -13.13 6.03 -3.52
C LEU A 251 -12.19 6.90 -4.36
N VAL A 252 -12.26 6.81 -5.69
CA VAL A 252 -11.56 7.74 -6.58
C VAL A 252 -12.19 9.14 -6.43
N PRO A 253 -11.42 10.20 -6.15
CA PRO A 253 -11.94 11.56 -6.15
C PRO A 253 -12.36 12.02 -7.54
N GLY A 254 -13.44 12.80 -7.61
CA GLY A 254 -13.98 13.33 -8.85
C GLY A 254 -15.09 12.47 -9.47
N LYS A 255 -15.52 12.87 -10.67
CA LYS A 255 -16.50 12.14 -11.47
C LYS A 255 -15.79 11.04 -12.28
N ASP A 256 -16.59 10.16 -12.90
CA ASP A 256 -16.06 9.21 -13.87
C ASP A 256 -15.23 9.92 -14.96
N LEU A 257 -14.12 9.28 -15.33
CA LEU A 257 -13.19 9.79 -16.35
C LEU A 257 -13.91 9.90 -17.70
N THR A 258 -13.73 11.03 -18.37
CA THR A 258 -14.23 11.20 -19.74
C THR A 258 -13.45 10.31 -20.72
N SER A 259 -14.01 10.05 -21.90
CA SER A 259 -13.31 9.31 -22.96
C SER A 259 -12.01 9.99 -23.38
N GLU A 260 -11.96 11.33 -23.36
CA GLU A 260 -10.75 12.11 -23.61
C GLU A 260 -9.69 11.88 -22.53
N GLU A 261 -10.10 11.83 -21.27
CA GLU A 261 -9.21 11.58 -20.14
C GLU A 261 -8.60 10.17 -20.21
N LYS A 262 -9.42 9.18 -20.54
CA LYS A 262 -8.93 7.82 -20.80
C LYS A 262 -7.97 7.78 -22.00
N ALA A 263 -8.26 8.52 -23.07
CA ALA A 263 -7.40 8.63 -24.24
C ALA A 263 -6.05 9.32 -23.93
N MET A 264 -5.99 10.16 -22.90
CA MET A 264 -4.75 10.73 -22.37
C MET A 264 -3.92 9.75 -21.51
N GLY A 265 -4.40 8.52 -21.31
CA GLY A 265 -3.73 7.50 -20.50
C GLY A 265 -4.05 7.58 -19.00
N ILE A 266 -5.11 8.30 -18.63
CA ILE A 266 -5.56 8.39 -17.24
C ILE A 266 -6.32 7.10 -16.91
N THR A 267 -5.71 6.21 -16.11
CA THR A 267 -6.25 4.88 -15.76
C THR A 267 -6.77 4.83 -14.33
N ASP A 268 -7.72 3.93 -14.06
CA ASP A 268 -8.19 3.68 -12.69
C ASP A 268 -7.00 3.40 -11.75
N PRO A 269 -7.03 3.92 -10.50
CA PRO A 269 -5.96 3.73 -9.52
C PRO A 269 -5.62 2.26 -9.28
N LYS A 270 -4.36 1.92 -9.54
CA LYS A 270 -3.83 0.56 -9.43
C LYS A 270 -2.33 0.61 -9.15
N PRO A 271 -1.92 0.96 -7.91
CA PRO A 271 -0.52 1.08 -7.55
C PRO A 271 0.26 -0.22 -7.79
N ASP A 272 1.50 -0.07 -8.27
CA ASP A 272 2.42 -1.19 -8.46
C ASP A 272 2.74 -1.88 -7.12
N VAL A 273 2.93 -1.08 -6.06
CA VAL A 273 3.13 -1.58 -4.69
C VAL A 273 2.35 -0.73 -3.70
N THR A 274 1.58 -1.38 -2.84
CA THR A 274 0.89 -0.75 -1.71
C THR A 274 1.45 -1.29 -0.41
N PHE A 275 1.73 -0.41 0.55
CA PHE A 275 2.07 -0.74 1.93
C PHE A 275 0.98 -0.25 2.87
N GLY A 276 0.65 -1.12 3.82
CA GLY A 276 -0.33 -0.84 4.85
C GLY A 276 -0.20 -1.81 6.00
N LEU A 277 -1.23 -1.84 6.84
CA LEU A 277 -1.30 -2.76 7.95
C LEU A 277 -2.06 -4.00 7.50
N ARG A 278 -1.62 -5.17 7.96
CA ARG A 278 -2.37 -6.40 7.77
C ARG A 278 -3.74 -6.23 8.39
N GLU A 279 -4.76 -6.73 7.71
CA GLU A 279 -6.07 -6.90 8.31
C GLU A 279 -5.93 -7.74 9.59
N PRO A 280 -6.19 -7.20 10.80
CA PRO A 280 -6.33 -8.01 11.98
C PRO A 280 -7.43 -9.01 11.67
N GLU A 281 -7.27 -10.22 12.19
CA GLU A 281 -8.41 -11.11 12.35
C GLU A 281 -9.43 -10.31 13.15
N PHE A 282 -10.52 -9.87 12.50
CA PHE A 282 -11.58 -9.14 13.18
C PHE A 282 -11.90 -9.96 14.43
N PRO A 283 -11.80 -9.37 15.64
CA PRO A 283 -12.03 -10.13 16.87
C PRO A 283 -13.38 -10.83 16.85
N ASP A 284 -14.31 -10.25 16.08
CA ASP A 284 -15.56 -10.86 15.70
C ASP A 284 -15.85 -10.62 14.20
N PRO A 285 -15.67 -11.62 13.31
CA PRO A 285 -16.07 -11.52 11.91
C PRO A 285 -17.60 -11.38 11.74
N SER A 286 -18.38 -11.55 12.81
CA SER A 286 -19.82 -11.32 12.82
C SER A 286 -20.21 -9.86 13.05
N LEU A 287 -19.26 -8.96 13.36
CA LEU A 287 -19.56 -7.53 13.47
C LEU A 287 -20.06 -6.99 12.12
N PRO A 288 -21.35 -6.64 12.00
CA PRO A 288 -21.91 -6.23 10.71
C PRO A 288 -21.52 -4.77 10.47
N LEU A 289 -20.37 -4.55 9.84
CA LEU A 289 -20.00 -3.23 9.35
C LEU A 289 -20.85 -2.91 8.10
N PRO A 290 -21.41 -1.70 8.00
CA PRO A 290 -22.03 -1.25 6.76
C PRO A 290 -21.06 -1.40 5.58
N ASN A 291 -21.54 -1.89 4.43
CA ASN A 291 -20.73 -2.11 3.22
C ASN A 291 -19.86 -0.90 2.85
N GLY A 292 -20.38 0.33 3.08
CA GLY A 292 -19.63 1.56 2.86
C GLY A 292 -18.37 1.66 3.74
N ILE A 293 -18.45 1.30 5.01
CA ILE A 293 -17.29 1.31 5.93
C ILE A 293 -16.31 0.22 5.54
N GLN A 294 -16.78 -0.97 5.18
CA GLN A 294 -15.89 -2.04 4.72
C GLN A 294 -15.07 -1.64 3.50
N ALA A 295 -15.68 -0.93 2.53
CA ALA A 295 -14.97 -0.37 1.39
C ALA A 295 -13.89 0.65 1.80
N LEU A 296 -14.14 1.46 2.83
CA LEU A 296 -13.17 2.44 3.35
C LEU A 296 -12.00 1.81 4.10
N LEU A 297 -12.24 0.69 4.79
CA LEU A 297 -11.20 -0.08 5.48
C LEU A 297 -10.36 -0.88 4.47
N GLY A 298 -11.02 -1.47 3.48
CA GLY A 298 -10.46 -2.32 2.43
C GLY A 298 -10.26 -1.60 1.10
N VAL A 299 -9.77 -0.35 1.12
CA VAL A 299 -9.41 0.41 -0.10
C VAL A 299 -8.50 -0.41 -1.00
N ALA A 300 -7.56 -1.10 -0.37
CA ALA A 300 -6.69 -2.11 -0.92
C ALA A 300 -7.18 -3.48 -0.41
N PRO A 301 -7.84 -4.31 -1.23
CA PRO A 301 -8.38 -5.59 -0.77
C PRO A 301 -7.30 -6.45 -0.10
N GLY A 302 -7.59 -6.98 1.09
CA GLY A 302 -6.66 -7.77 1.90
C GLY A 302 -5.73 -6.95 2.80
N MET A 303 -5.78 -5.62 2.72
CA MET A 303 -4.97 -4.72 3.54
C MET A 303 -5.85 -3.70 4.26
N GLN A 304 -5.50 -3.43 5.50
CA GLN A 304 -6.08 -2.31 6.24
C GLN A 304 -5.19 -1.07 6.17
N HIS A 305 -5.84 0.07 5.95
CA HIS A 305 -5.20 1.39 6.04
C HIS A 305 -3.87 1.48 5.30
N ALA A 306 -3.91 1.24 3.99
CA ALA A 306 -2.82 1.62 3.11
C ALA A 306 -2.37 3.07 3.41
N PHE A 307 -1.06 3.26 3.58
CA PHE A 307 -0.49 4.55 3.97
C PHE A 307 0.72 4.95 3.12
N PHE A 308 1.22 4.05 2.28
CA PHE A 308 2.30 4.33 1.36
C PHE A 308 2.13 3.52 0.07
N VAL A 309 2.18 4.19 -1.08
CA VAL A 309 2.11 3.55 -2.40
C VAL A 309 3.36 3.86 -3.21
N ILE A 310 3.74 2.96 -4.10
CA ILE A 310 4.84 3.16 -5.04
C ILE A 310 4.29 2.91 -6.45
N GLU A 311 4.55 3.87 -7.31
CA GLU A 311 4.40 3.80 -8.75
C GLU A 311 5.80 3.79 -9.35
N HIS A 312 6.13 2.71 -10.06
CA HIS A 312 7.39 2.61 -10.76
C HIS A 312 7.18 2.57 -12.26
N LYS A 313 8.15 3.04 -13.03
CA LYS A 313 8.11 3.01 -14.50
C LYS A 313 9.45 2.65 -15.09
N SER A 314 9.43 2.17 -16.32
CA SER A 314 10.65 1.91 -17.09
C SER A 314 11.49 3.18 -17.31
N ILE A 315 12.74 3.03 -17.76
CA ILE A 315 13.62 4.18 -18.04
C ILE A 315 13.17 4.96 -19.27
N GLU A 316 12.48 4.29 -20.20
CA GLU A 316 11.92 4.89 -21.41
C GLU A 316 10.68 5.74 -21.11
N GLU A 317 10.01 5.47 -19.99
CA GLU A 317 8.85 6.22 -19.54
C GLU A 317 9.25 7.41 -18.67
N SER A 318 8.49 8.51 -18.77
CA SER A 318 8.80 9.69 -17.97
C SER A 318 8.39 9.47 -16.52
N ILE A 319 9.21 9.95 -15.57
CA ILE A 319 8.83 10.06 -14.15
C ILE A 319 7.45 10.72 -13.99
N GLY A 320 7.11 11.69 -14.84
CA GLY A 320 5.82 12.39 -14.82
C GLY A 320 4.58 11.49 -15.00
N LEU A 321 4.71 10.30 -15.60
CA LEU A 321 3.63 9.33 -15.67
C LEU A 321 3.43 8.64 -14.31
N ALA A 322 4.51 8.21 -13.68
CA ALA A 322 4.50 7.68 -12.31
C ALA A 322 3.97 8.73 -11.32
N GLU A 323 4.33 10.01 -11.48
CA GLU A 323 3.80 11.10 -10.64
C GLU A 323 2.28 11.25 -10.77
N VAL A 324 1.76 11.19 -12.01
CA VAL A 324 0.32 11.27 -12.28
C VAL A 324 -0.43 10.12 -11.64
N GLN A 325 0.09 8.89 -11.73
CA GLN A 325 -0.54 7.72 -11.11
C GLN A 325 -0.47 7.80 -9.59
N ALA A 326 0.70 8.15 -9.04
CA ALA A 326 0.88 8.36 -7.61
C ALA A 326 -0.05 9.46 -7.06
N THR A 327 -0.33 10.51 -7.84
CA THR A 327 -1.33 11.55 -7.53
C THR A 327 -2.70 10.92 -7.29
N ARG A 328 -3.14 10.05 -8.21
CA ARG A 328 -4.46 9.45 -8.12
C ARG A 328 -4.55 8.44 -6.98
N ASP A 329 -3.55 7.57 -6.85
CA ASP A 329 -3.52 6.54 -5.81
C ASP A 329 -3.52 7.17 -4.42
N GLY A 330 -2.65 8.16 -4.20
CA GLY A 330 -2.62 8.90 -2.94
C GLY A 330 -3.94 9.60 -2.64
N ALA A 331 -4.58 10.21 -3.64
CA ALA A 331 -5.88 10.86 -3.48
C ALA A 331 -6.99 9.87 -3.08
N VAL A 332 -6.97 8.62 -3.60
CA VAL A 332 -7.91 7.56 -3.16
C VAL A 332 -7.71 7.23 -1.69
N LEU A 333 -6.45 7.01 -1.27
CA LEU A 333 -6.14 6.69 0.12
C LEU A 333 -6.51 7.82 1.09
N VAL A 334 -6.25 9.07 0.70
CA VAL A 334 -6.66 10.27 1.44
C VAL A 334 -8.18 10.31 1.58
N LYS A 335 -8.92 10.16 0.48
CA LYS A 335 -10.40 10.20 0.50
C LYS A 335 -10.97 9.13 1.41
N ALA A 336 -10.48 7.90 1.26
CA ALA A 336 -10.92 6.78 2.09
C ALA A 336 -10.73 7.06 3.57
N ARG A 337 -9.55 7.58 3.93
CA ARG A 337 -9.25 7.90 5.32
C ARG A 337 -10.08 9.05 5.86
N MET A 338 -10.23 10.11 5.07
CA MET A 338 -11.03 11.27 5.41
C MET A 338 -12.50 10.88 5.66
N LEU A 339 -13.07 10.02 4.82
CA LEU A 339 -14.42 9.47 5.01
C LEU A 339 -14.49 8.59 6.25
N LEU A 340 -13.51 7.73 6.47
CA LEU A 340 -13.48 6.85 7.63
C LEU A 340 -13.41 7.65 8.94
N HIS A 341 -12.57 8.69 8.97
CA HIS A 341 -12.49 9.58 10.10
C HIS A 341 -13.84 10.28 10.33
N GLN A 342 -14.49 10.77 9.27
CA GLN A 342 -15.82 11.39 9.38
C GLN A 342 -16.88 10.43 9.95
N HIS A 343 -16.82 9.14 9.64
CA HIS A 343 -17.77 8.14 10.16
C HIS A 343 -17.68 7.93 11.67
N ILE A 344 -16.50 8.09 12.27
CA ILE A 344 -16.32 7.89 13.71
C ILE A 344 -16.51 9.17 14.54
N GLN A 345 -16.75 10.30 13.88
CA GLN A 345 -16.98 11.56 14.56
C GLN A 345 -18.41 11.62 15.16
N PRO A 346 -18.60 12.33 16.29
CA PRO A 346 -19.92 12.43 16.91
C PRO A 346 -20.92 13.15 16.00
N ALA A 347 -22.21 12.88 16.22
CA ALA A 347 -23.29 13.56 15.51
C ALA A 347 -23.17 15.09 15.68
N GLY A 348 -23.14 15.82 14.56
CA GLY A 348 -22.95 17.27 14.55
C GLY A 348 -21.49 17.72 14.40
N TYR A 349 -20.54 16.79 14.23
CA TYR A 349 -19.18 17.15 13.83
C TYR A 349 -19.19 17.89 12.49
N VAL A 350 -18.74 19.13 12.52
CA VAL A 350 -18.51 19.93 11.32
C VAL A 350 -17.03 19.84 11.00
N ARG A 351 -16.69 19.30 9.82
CA ARG A 351 -15.32 19.24 9.35
C ARG A 351 -14.74 20.65 9.29
N GLN A 352 -13.60 20.84 9.92
CA GLN A 352 -12.87 22.10 9.92
C GLN A 352 -12.38 22.44 8.50
N THR A 353 -12.31 23.73 8.20
CA THR A 353 -11.62 24.24 7.02
C THR A 353 -10.10 24.13 7.23
N GLY A 354 -9.34 24.01 6.14
CA GLY A 354 -7.90 23.77 6.15
C GLY A 354 -7.51 22.32 5.90
N ALA A 355 -6.25 22.00 6.16
CA ALA A 355 -5.71 20.65 5.99
C ALA A 355 -6.21 19.70 7.09
N ASP A 356 -6.53 18.48 6.68
CA ASP A 356 -6.83 17.38 7.57
C ASP A 356 -5.56 16.57 7.86
N ASP A 357 -4.91 16.90 8.97
CA ASP A 357 -3.71 16.22 9.50
C ASP A 357 -3.92 14.73 9.80
N SER A 358 -5.17 14.27 9.87
CA SER A 358 -5.46 12.85 10.05
C SER A 358 -5.45 12.09 8.72
N SER A 359 -5.73 12.76 7.59
CA SER A 359 -6.00 12.14 6.29
C SER A 359 -4.73 11.74 5.51
N PHE A 360 -3.57 12.29 5.87
CA PHE A 360 -2.42 12.25 4.96
C PHE A 360 -1.81 10.86 4.74
N VAL A 361 -1.25 10.64 3.56
CA VAL A 361 -0.51 9.42 3.19
C VAL A 361 0.75 9.77 2.40
N PHE A 362 1.61 8.80 2.16
CA PHE A 362 2.79 8.97 1.32
C PHE A 362 2.63 8.26 -0.03
N SER A 363 3.37 8.73 -1.03
CA SER A 363 3.56 7.98 -2.27
C SER A 363 4.99 8.12 -2.78
N CYS A 364 5.40 7.25 -3.70
CA CYS A 364 6.66 7.35 -4.40
C CYS A 364 6.45 7.17 -5.91
N ALA A 365 7.01 8.08 -6.70
CA ALA A 365 7.20 7.88 -8.13
C ALA A 365 8.66 7.45 -8.35
N TRP A 366 8.90 6.32 -9.02
CA TRP A 366 10.23 5.72 -9.11
C TRP A 366 10.55 5.21 -10.52
N ILE A 367 11.50 5.84 -11.20
CA ILE A 367 12.17 5.28 -12.39
C ILE A 367 13.59 4.84 -12.00
N PRO A 368 14.29 4.01 -12.80
CA PRO A 368 15.58 3.45 -12.42
C PRO A 368 16.60 4.51 -11.98
N ASP A 369 16.59 5.68 -12.62
CA ASP A 369 17.56 6.76 -12.37
C ASP A 369 17.09 7.81 -11.38
N TYR A 370 15.80 7.83 -11.03
CA TYR A 370 15.21 8.93 -10.30
C TYR A 370 14.03 8.49 -9.46
N ALA A 371 13.98 8.93 -8.20
CA ALA A 371 12.86 8.68 -7.32
C ALA A 371 12.37 9.98 -6.67
N LYS A 372 11.07 10.08 -6.44
CA LYS A 372 10.44 11.19 -5.73
C LYS A 372 9.50 10.63 -4.66
N ILE A 373 9.59 11.17 -3.46
CA ILE A 373 8.66 10.88 -2.37
C ILE A 373 7.72 12.08 -2.23
N TYR A 374 6.43 11.79 -2.07
CA TYR A 374 5.39 12.79 -1.89
C TYR A 374 4.60 12.54 -0.63
N VAL A 375 3.98 13.60 -0.13
CA VAL A 375 2.87 13.53 0.81
C VAL A 375 1.59 13.95 0.13
N HIS A 376 0.50 13.29 0.50
CA HIS A 376 -0.86 13.62 0.10
C HIS A 376 -1.69 13.98 1.30
N TRP A 377 -2.59 14.95 1.19
CA TRP A 377 -3.54 15.28 2.25
C TRP A 377 -4.83 15.87 1.68
N PHE A 378 -5.87 15.86 2.50
CA PHE A 378 -7.14 16.52 2.18
C PHE A 378 -7.12 17.94 2.71
N GLU A 379 -7.63 18.89 1.91
CA GLU A 379 -7.83 20.28 2.32
C GLU A 379 -9.25 20.72 1.94
N LYS A 380 -9.98 21.31 2.90
CA LYS A 380 -11.27 21.96 2.63
C LYS A 380 -11.13 23.47 2.72
N LEU A 381 -11.32 24.16 1.61
CA LEU A 381 -11.26 25.62 1.58
C LEU A 381 -12.50 26.25 2.25
N GLU A 382 -12.39 27.51 2.64
CA GLU A 382 -13.52 28.29 3.20
C GLU A 382 -14.72 28.37 2.24
N SER A 383 -14.45 28.33 0.93
CA SER A 383 -15.48 28.25 -0.12
C SER A 383 -16.25 26.92 -0.14
N GLY A 384 -15.85 25.94 0.67
CA GLY A 384 -16.40 24.59 0.70
C GLY A 384 -15.80 23.65 -0.35
N VAL A 385 -14.89 24.14 -1.19
CA VAL A 385 -14.18 23.32 -2.19
C VAL A 385 -13.26 22.32 -1.49
N GLU A 386 -13.39 21.06 -1.90
CA GLU A 386 -12.57 19.95 -1.42
C GLU A 386 -11.39 19.72 -2.37
N LEU A 387 -10.18 19.68 -1.82
CA LEU A 387 -8.94 19.47 -2.56
C LEU A 387 -8.18 18.26 -2.02
N TYR A 388 -7.59 17.50 -2.93
CA TYR A 388 -6.70 16.38 -2.65
C TYR A 388 -5.31 16.83 -3.08
N GLN A 389 -4.54 17.30 -2.11
CA GLN A 389 -3.23 17.89 -2.31
C GLN A 389 -2.17 16.81 -2.37
N MET A 390 -1.16 17.02 -3.21
CA MET A 390 0.07 16.23 -3.29
C MET A 390 1.25 17.19 -3.40
N ASN A 391 2.28 17.01 -2.57
CA ASN A 391 3.51 17.80 -2.69
C ASN A 391 4.77 16.94 -2.62
N VAL A 392 5.81 17.34 -3.36
CA VAL A 392 7.14 16.72 -3.32
C VAL A 392 7.75 16.98 -1.95
N LEU A 393 8.18 15.91 -1.29
CA LEU A 393 8.95 16.01 -0.05
C LEU A 393 10.46 15.90 -0.28
N SER A 394 10.86 15.03 -1.20
CA SER A 394 12.26 14.74 -1.47
C SER A 394 12.41 14.09 -2.84
N GLU A 395 13.55 14.36 -3.48
CA GLU A 395 13.90 13.84 -4.80
C GLU A 395 15.30 13.24 -4.74
N TYR A 396 15.53 12.16 -5.51
CA TYR A 396 16.75 11.36 -5.42
C TYR A 396 17.24 10.96 -6.80
N VAL A 397 18.55 11.13 -7.03
CA VAL A 397 19.22 10.59 -8.22
C VAL A 397 19.74 9.20 -7.90
N MET A 398 19.04 8.17 -8.36
CA MET A 398 19.28 6.78 -7.96
C MET A 398 20.61 6.19 -8.46
N ARG A 399 21.30 6.89 -9.38
CA ARG A 399 22.68 6.56 -9.77
C ARG A 399 23.74 6.97 -8.74
N ARG A 400 23.38 7.78 -7.74
CA ARG A 400 24.28 8.30 -6.71
C ARG A 400 24.17 7.47 -5.43
N PRO A 401 25.24 6.81 -4.96
CA PRO A 401 25.21 5.97 -3.76
C PRO A 401 24.64 6.67 -2.51
N GLU A 402 25.00 7.94 -2.33
CA GLU A 402 24.54 8.79 -1.23
C GLU A 402 23.04 9.07 -1.29
N GLU A 403 22.49 9.28 -2.49
CA GLU A 403 21.05 9.51 -2.70
C GLU A 403 20.27 8.20 -2.51
N VAL A 404 20.81 7.05 -2.94
CA VAL A 404 20.21 5.74 -2.68
C VAL A 404 20.12 5.47 -1.18
N LYS A 405 21.18 5.79 -0.44
CA LYS A 405 21.20 5.69 1.03
C LYS A 405 20.12 6.57 1.66
N LEU A 406 20.01 7.82 1.22
CA LEU A 406 18.99 8.77 1.71
C LEU A 406 17.57 8.31 1.37
N PHE A 407 17.31 7.90 0.13
CA PHE A 407 16.02 7.39 -0.31
C PHE A 407 15.57 6.20 0.54
N ARG A 408 16.44 5.20 0.71
CA ARG A 408 16.18 4.04 1.56
C ARG A 408 15.84 4.47 2.99
N ARG A 409 16.60 5.40 3.57
CA ARG A 409 16.33 5.92 4.93
C ARG A 409 14.93 6.52 5.03
N HIS A 410 14.54 7.36 4.07
CA HIS A 410 13.23 8.01 4.08
C HIS A 410 12.09 7.01 3.92
N VAL A 411 12.23 6.03 3.02
CA VAL A 411 11.25 4.94 2.87
C VAL A 411 11.11 4.12 4.15
N GLN A 412 12.21 3.77 4.81
CA GLN A 412 12.17 3.08 6.10
C GLN A 412 11.50 3.91 7.20
N ASN A 413 11.73 5.21 7.21
CA ASN A 413 11.09 6.11 8.17
C ASN A 413 9.58 6.20 7.97
N ILE A 414 9.11 6.19 6.71
CA ILE A 414 7.67 6.12 6.38
C ILE A 414 7.08 4.80 6.89
N MET A 415 7.73 3.66 6.63
CA MET A 415 7.26 2.35 7.11
C MET A 415 7.21 2.30 8.65
N ASP A 416 8.22 2.81 9.34
CA ASP A 416 8.23 2.89 10.80
C ASP A 416 7.15 3.79 11.35
N TRP A 417 6.92 4.94 10.73
CA TRP A 417 5.81 5.82 11.08
C TRP A 417 4.47 5.09 10.94
N GLY A 418 4.29 4.36 9.84
CA GLY A 418 3.13 3.49 9.60
C GLY A 418 2.88 2.51 10.76
N LEU A 419 3.92 1.83 11.21
CA LEU A 419 3.79 0.81 12.25
C LEU A 419 3.67 1.38 13.67
N LEU A 420 4.38 2.48 13.95
CA LEU A 420 4.51 2.99 15.33
C LEU A 420 3.48 4.06 15.67
N LYS A 421 3.11 4.91 14.70
CA LYS A 421 2.18 6.02 14.94
C LYS A 421 0.86 5.81 14.24
N ARG A 422 0.91 5.43 12.97
CA ARG A 422 -0.30 5.29 12.16
C ARG A 422 -1.17 4.13 12.63
N LYS A 423 -0.56 3.00 12.99
CA LYS A 423 -1.25 1.86 13.62
C LYS A 423 -2.05 2.26 14.85
N ILE A 424 -1.45 2.98 15.81
CA ILE A 424 -2.15 3.45 17.02
C ILE A 424 -3.37 4.29 16.66
N ALA A 425 -3.23 5.23 15.70
CA ALA A 425 -4.34 6.06 15.27
C ALA A 425 -5.45 5.23 14.59
N ASN A 426 -5.08 4.17 13.86
CA ASN A 426 -6.02 3.27 13.21
C ASN A 426 -6.73 2.36 14.22
N ASP A 427 -6.01 1.81 15.19
CA ASP A 427 -6.58 0.99 16.26
C ASP A 427 -7.65 1.80 17.03
N ALA A 428 -7.41 3.09 17.28
CA ALA A 428 -8.41 3.99 17.86
C ALA A 428 -9.66 4.18 16.98
N ILE A 429 -9.50 4.21 15.65
CA ILE A 429 -10.63 4.25 14.71
C ILE A 429 -11.43 2.95 14.79
N TYR A 430 -10.75 1.80 14.82
CA TYR A 430 -11.40 0.49 14.96
C TYR A 430 -12.16 0.36 16.28
N ASP A 431 -11.55 0.75 17.39
CA ASP A 431 -12.21 0.76 18.69
C ASP A 431 -13.47 1.63 18.68
N GLY A 432 -13.42 2.76 17.96
CA GLY A 432 -14.58 3.62 17.71
C GLY A 432 -15.68 2.91 16.94
N LEU A 433 -15.34 2.23 15.84
CA LEU A 433 -16.29 1.43 15.05
C LEU A 433 -16.90 0.29 15.86
N ILE A 434 -16.10 -0.46 16.63
CA ILE A 434 -16.57 -1.56 17.48
C ILE A 434 -17.54 -1.02 18.54
N LYS A 435 -17.26 0.13 19.15
CA LYS A 435 -18.19 0.74 20.11
C LYS A 435 -19.51 1.15 19.46
N MET A 436 -19.46 1.75 18.26
CA MET A 436 -20.66 2.20 17.56
C MET A 436 -21.53 1.05 17.05
N TYR A 437 -20.93 -0.01 16.51
CA TYR A 437 -21.65 -1.09 15.83
C TYR A 437 -21.78 -2.37 16.67
N GLY A 438 -20.83 -2.64 17.57
CA GLY A 438 -20.80 -3.86 18.38
C GLY A 438 -21.77 -3.85 19.57
N GLN A 439 -22.11 -2.67 20.10
CA GLN A 439 -23.09 -2.53 21.19
C GLN A 439 -24.55 -2.50 20.67
N GLY A 440 -24.73 -2.37 19.34
CA GLY A 440 -26.04 -2.22 18.69
C GLY A 440 -26.87 -3.51 18.60
N GLY A 441 -26.30 -4.67 18.92
CA GLY A 441 -26.99 -5.97 18.90
C GLY A 441 -28.12 -6.14 19.92
N SER A 442 -28.33 -5.18 20.83
CA SER A 442 -29.39 -5.27 21.85
C SER A 442 -30.36 -4.08 21.93
N ALA A 443 -30.17 -3.00 21.17
CA ALA A 443 -30.95 -1.77 21.39
C ALA A 443 -31.81 -1.28 20.20
N ASN A 444 -31.64 -1.80 18.98
CA ASN A 444 -32.33 -1.25 17.79
C ASN A 444 -33.26 -2.23 17.05
N ALA A 445 -33.79 -3.24 17.73
CA ALA A 445 -34.87 -4.08 17.18
C ALA A 445 -36.25 -3.38 17.10
N SER A 446 -36.39 -2.07 17.36
CA SER A 446 -37.71 -1.41 17.39
C SER A 446 -37.85 -0.06 16.65
N VAL A 447 -36.94 0.31 15.75
CA VAL A 447 -37.06 1.62 15.05
C VAL A 447 -37.73 1.51 13.66
N ASN A 448 -38.09 0.31 13.20
CA ASN A 448 -38.73 0.13 11.88
C ASN A 448 -40.26 -0.07 11.89
N ASP A 449 -40.96 -0.01 13.03
CA ASP A 449 -42.43 -0.20 13.07
C ASP A 449 -43.27 1.08 13.17
N ALA A 450 -42.67 2.28 13.05
CA ALA A 450 -43.40 3.56 13.18
C ALA A 450 -43.62 4.32 11.86
N ALA A 451 -43.53 3.65 10.70
CA ALA A 451 -43.72 4.29 9.39
C ALA A 451 -44.90 3.72 8.58
N THR A 452 -45.91 3.16 9.25
CA THR A 452 -47.12 2.66 8.56
C THR A 452 -48.38 2.89 9.38
N GLU A 453 -48.69 4.14 9.73
CA GLU A 453 -50.08 4.52 10.06
C GLU A 453 -50.23 6.04 10.10
N ILE A 454 -50.48 6.67 8.94
CA ILE A 454 -51.37 7.84 8.85
C ILE A 454 -52.20 7.68 7.57
N HIS A 455 -53.40 7.14 7.76
CA HIS A 455 -54.54 7.36 6.88
C HIS A 455 -55.34 8.56 7.41
N VAL A 456 -55.69 9.46 6.48
CA VAL A 456 -56.86 10.36 6.35
C VAL A 456 -56.42 11.70 5.80
#